data_AF-A0A1I7JK73-F1
#
_entry.id   AF-A0A1I7JK73-F1
#
_cell.length_a   1.000
_cell.length_b   1.000
_cell.length_c   1.000
_cell.angle_alpha   90.00
_cell.angle_beta   90.00
_cell.angle_gamma   90.00
#
_symmetry.space_group_name_H-M   'P 1'
#
loop_
_entity.id
_entity.type
_entity.pdbx_description
1 polymer ?
#
loop_
_entity_poly.entity_id
_entity_poly.type
_entity_poly.pdbx_seq_one_letter_code
_entity_poly.pdbx_strand_id
1 'polypeptide(L)'
;MGRYIGESALAAVNLIMPLVMIVFAISNMIATGASVRVSMLLGKGDREEASLTFTYVIKIIIFISTIISIIGLFWAEPIVRLLAKGATEESVYNGITYTRVYAIFNLIMTVYFATDNFLRICSK
;
A
#
# COMPACT_ATOMS: atom_id res chain seq x y z
N MET A 1 16.84 25.95 -3.45
CA MET A 1 16.63 24.69 -4.20
C MET A 1 15.23 24.07 -3.95
N GLY A 2 14.66 24.12 -2.73
CA GLY A 2 13.36 23.50 -2.41
C GLY A 2 12.09 24.36 -2.52
N ARG A 3 12.14 25.57 -3.10
CA ARG A 3 11.01 26.53 -3.10
C ARG A 3 10.10 26.50 -4.33
N TYR A 4 10.45 25.76 -5.38
CA TYR A 4 9.64 25.69 -6.61
C TYR A 4 9.44 24.25 -7.10
N ILE A 5 10.48 23.42 -7.01
CA ILE A 5 10.42 21.98 -7.34
C ILE A 5 9.90 21.17 -6.15
N GLY A 6 10.22 21.60 -4.92
CA GLY A 6 9.85 20.90 -3.69
C GLY A 6 8.42 21.19 -3.22
N GLU A 7 7.96 22.44 -3.31
CA GLU A 7 6.66 22.85 -2.77
C GLU A 7 5.48 22.29 -3.58
N SER A 8 5.60 22.28 -4.92
CA SER A 8 4.63 21.66 -5.84
C SER A 8 4.63 20.12 -5.73
N ALA A 9 5.80 19.50 -5.60
CA ALA A 9 5.92 18.07 -5.34
C ALA A 9 5.37 17.66 -3.96
N LEU A 10 5.66 18.43 -2.90
CA LEU A 10 5.12 18.20 -1.55
C LEU A 10 3.61 18.44 -1.48
N ALA A 11 3.10 19.45 -2.19
CA ALA A 11 1.66 19.68 -2.31
C ALA A 11 0.99 18.50 -3.03
N ALA A 12 1.59 18.02 -4.13
CA ALA A 12 1.11 16.85 -4.84
C ALA A 12 1.11 15.60 -3.95
N VAL A 13 2.19 15.33 -3.21
CA VAL A 13 2.26 14.22 -2.24
C VAL A 13 1.17 14.35 -1.19
N ASN A 14 0.99 15.52 -0.57
CA ASN A 14 -0.07 15.74 0.43
C ASN A 14 -1.48 15.49 -0.11
N LEU A 15 -1.72 15.71 -1.41
CA LEU A 15 -3.01 15.43 -2.04
C LEU A 15 -3.29 13.94 -2.23
N ILE A 16 -2.25 13.12 -2.47
CA ILE A 16 -2.38 11.66 -2.63
C ILE A 16 -2.26 10.90 -1.29
N MET A 17 -1.73 11.52 -0.23
CA MET A 17 -1.61 10.90 1.10
C MET A 17 -2.91 10.26 1.63
N PRO A 18 -4.11 10.86 1.51
CA PRO A 18 -5.35 10.23 1.96
C PRO A 18 -5.66 8.92 1.24
N LEU A 19 -5.36 8.86 -0.06
CA LEU A 19 -5.56 7.68 -0.88
C LEU A 19 -4.59 6.57 -0.48
N VAL A 20 -3.32 6.92 -0.25
CA VAL A 20 -2.31 6.01 0.28
C VAL A 20 -2.71 5.49 1.67
N MET A 21 -3.24 6.36 2.54
CA MET A 21 -3.71 5.95 3.88
C MET A 21 -4.87 4.96 3.82
N ILE A 22 -5.84 5.12 2.92
CA ILE A 22 -6.96 4.18 2.77
C ILE A 22 -6.44 2.81 2.34
N VAL A 23 -5.56 2.77 1.33
CA VAL A 23 -4.90 1.54 0.88
C VAL A 23 -4.15 0.88 2.03
N PHE A 24 -3.39 1.67 2.78
CA PHE A 24 -2.59 1.19 3.89
C PHE A 24 -3.46 0.67 5.05
N ALA A 25 -4.60 1.31 5.32
CA ALA A 25 -5.55 0.90 6.35
C ALA A 25 -6.22 -0.43 6.00
N ILE A 26 -6.64 -0.62 4.73
CA ILE A 26 -7.21 -1.88 4.26
C ILE A 26 -6.19 -3.02 4.37
N SER A 27 -4.95 -2.77 3.93
CA SER A 27 -3.86 -3.75 4.04
C SER A 27 -3.56 -4.13 5.49
N ASN A 28 -3.52 -3.16 6.41
CA ASN A 28 -3.35 -3.44 7.84
C ASN A 28 -4.52 -4.21 8.43
N MET A 29 -5.76 -3.90 8.04
CA MET A 29 -6.95 -4.62 8.49
C MET A 29 -6.89 -6.09 8.08
N ILE A 30 -6.51 -6.37 6.83
CA ILE A 30 -6.36 -7.74 6.32
C ILE A 30 -5.22 -8.46 7.04
N ALA A 31 -4.05 -7.83 7.18
CA ALA A 31 -2.89 -8.42 7.84
C ALA A 31 -3.20 -8.76 9.32
N THR A 32 -3.84 -7.84 10.04
CA THR A 32 -4.23 -8.04 11.45
C THR A 32 -5.30 -9.11 11.60
N GLY A 33 -6.30 -9.15 10.72
CA GLY A 33 -7.33 -10.20 10.76
C GLY A 33 -6.76 -11.59 10.48
N ALA A 34 -5.87 -11.67 9.50
CA ALA A 34 -5.19 -12.92 9.13
C ALA A 34 -4.22 -13.41 10.21
N SER A 35 -3.49 -12.52 10.87
CA SER A 35 -2.54 -12.89 11.92
C SER A 35 -3.23 -13.54 13.11
N VAL A 36 -4.43 -13.10 13.50
CA VAL A 36 -5.20 -13.75 14.57
C VAL A 36 -5.49 -15.22 14.24
N ARG A 37 -5.85 -15.52 12.99
CA ARG A 37 -6.08 -16.91 12.55
C ARG A 37 -4.80 -17.74 12.58
N VAL A 38 -3.69 -17.19 12.09
CA VAL A 38 -2.38 -17.87 12.09
C VAL A 38 -1.89 -18.13 13.53
N SER A 39 -1.99 -17.15 14.44
CA SER A 39 -1.62 -17.32 15.86
C SER A 39 -2.46 -18.40 16.55
N MET A 40 -3.76 -18.49 16.27
CA MET A 40 -4.61 -19.55 16.82
C MET A 40 -4.19 -20.95 16.35
N LEU A 41 -3.81 -21.11 15.07
CA LEU A 41 -3.34 -22.39 14.52
C LEU A 41 -1.99 -22.78 15.12
N LEU A 42 -1.06 -21.83 15.23
CA LEU A 42 0.23 -22.04 15.89
C LEU A 42 0.08 -22.43 17.37
N GLY A 43 -0.85 -21.79 18.10
CA GLY A 43 -1.13 -22.12 19.50
C GLY A 43 -1.73 -23.52 19.70
N LYS A 44 -2.38 -24.09 18.68
CA LYS A 44 -2.86 -25.48 18.68
C LYS A 44 -1.79 -26.50 18.29
N GLY A 45 -0.58 -26.06 17.94
CA GLY A 45 0.49 -26.92 17.43
C GLY A 45 0.37 -27.26 15.94
N ASP A 46 -0.64 -26.74 15.24
CA ASP A 46 -0.90 -27.04 13.83
C ASP A 46 -0.09 -26.12 12.92
N ARG A 47 1.22 -26.40 12.84
CA ARG A 47 2.18 -25.60 12.06
C ARG A 47 1.95 -25.71 10.55
N GLU A 48 1.41 -26.82 10.09
CA GLU A 48 1.16 -27.05 8.67
C GLU A 48 0.01 -26.17 8.18
N GLU A 49 -1.13 -26.19 8.89
CA GLU A 49 -2.28 -25.34 8.55
C GLU A 49 -1.95 -23.84 8.73
N ALA A 50 -1.13 -23.49 9.73
CA ALA A 50 -0.66 -22.12 9.93
C ALA A 50 0.18 -21.61 8.74
N SER A 51 1.10 -22.41 8.23
CA SER A 51 1.97 -22.06 7.09
C SER A 51 1.18 -21.95 5.78
N LEU A 52 0.21 -22.84 5.58
CA LEU A 52 -0.74 -22.75 4.47
C LEU A 52 -1.53 -21.45 4.53
N THR A 53 -2.12 -21.14 5.69
CA THR A 53 -2.91 -19.92 5.91
C THR A 53 -2.06 -18.66 5.64
N PHE A 54 -0.83 -18.62 6.15
CA PHE A 54 0.11 -17.53 5.90
C PHE A 54 0.39 -17.33 4.40
N THR A 55 0.64 -18.42 3.69
CA THR A 55 0.89 -18.40 2.24
C THR A 55 -0.33 -17.87 1.47
N TYR A 56 -1.54 -18.28 1.85
CA TYR A 56 -2.78 -17.76 1.25
C TYR A 56 -2.95 -16.26 1.48
N VAL A 57 -2.66 -15.78 2.70
CA VAL A 57 -2.78 -14.37 3.03
C VAL A 57 -1.77 -13.54 2.24
N ILE A 58 -0.51 -13.98 2.13
CA ILE A 58 0.48 -13.31 1.30
C ILE A 58 0.02 -13.24 -0.16
N LYS A 59 -0.52 -14.33 -0.71
CA LYS A 59 -1.06 -14.33 -2.08
C LYS A 59 -2.20 -13.34 -2.26
N ILE A 60 -3.12 -13.24 -1.30
CA ILE A 60 -4.22 -12.27 -1.32
C ILE A 60 -3.66 -10.83 -1.26
N ILE A 61 -2.69 -10.57 -0.39
CA ILE A 61 -2.05 -9.26 -0.28
C ILE A 61 -1.37 -8.89 -1.60
N ILE A 62 -0.58 -9.79 -2.19
CA ILE A 62 0.06 -9.57 -3.49
C ILE A 62 -0.98 -9.30 -4.59
N PHE A 63 -2.09 -10.05 -4.60
CA PHE A 63 -3.16 -9.86 -5.56
C PHE A 63 -3.80 -8.47 -5.43
N ILE A 64 -4.13 -8.05 -4.21
CA ILE A 64 -4.68 -6.72 -3.92
C ILE A 64 -3.69 -5.62 -4.29
N SER A 65 -2.42 -5.75 -3.90
CA SER A 65 -1.36 -4.79 -4.25
C SER A 65 -1.15 -4.68 -5.75
N THR A 66 -1.26 -5.78 -6.48
CA THR A 66 -1.18 -5.80 -7.94
C THR A 66 -2.34 -5.04 -8.56
N ILE A 67 -3.57 -5.27 -8.08
CA ILE A 67 -4.75 -4.51 -8.53
C ILE A 67 -4.56 -3.02 -8.26
N ILE A 68 -4.12 -2.64 -7.07
CA ILE A 68 -3.89 -1.25 -6.69
C ILE A 68 -2.77 -0.62 -7.53
N SER A 69 -1.70 -1.37 -7.82
CA SER A 69 -0.60 -0.93 -8.68
C SER A 69 -1.09 -0.66 -10.11
N ILE A 70 -1.87 -1.57 -10.68
CA ILE A 70 -2.49 -1.40 -12.01
C ILE A 70 -3.39 -0.16 -12.00
N ILE A 71 -4.25 -0.02 -10.98
CA ILE A 71 -5.11 1.16 -10.85
C ILE A 71 -4.27 2.44 -10.76
N GLY A 72 -3.23 2.44 -9.95
CA GLY A 72 -2.31 3.57 -9.81
C GLY A 72 -1.54 3.90 -11.09
N LEU A 73 -1.21 2.92 -11.93
CA LEU A 73 -0.50 3.15 -13.21
C LEU A 73 -1.42 3.74 -14.29
N PHE A 74 -2.60 3.14 -14.48
CA PHE A 74 -3.54 3.52 -15.55
C PHE A 74 -4.44 4.69 -15.18
N TRP A 75 -4.90 4.76 -13.92
CA TRP A 75 -5.78 5.82 -13.43
C TRP A 75 -5.06 6.91 -12.60
N ALA A 76 -3.71 6.93 -12.54
CA ALA A 76 -2.96 8.00 -11.87
C ALA A 76 -3.40 9.40 -12.31
N GLU A 77 -3.51 9.62 -13.62
CA GLU A 77 -3.88 10.93 -14.16
C GLU A 77 -5.27 11.41 -13.74
N PRO A 78 -6.36 10.65 -13.96
CA PRO A 78 -7.69 11.06 -13.50
C PRO A 78 -7.79 11.15 -11.98
N ILE A 79 -7.13 10.27 -11.21
CA ILE A 79 -7.13 10.32 -9.74
C ILE A 79 -6.47 11.61 -9.25
N VAL A 80 -5.29 11.94 -9.76
CA VAL A 80 -4.56 13.14 -9.35
C VAL A 80 -5.29 14.39 -9.81
N ARG A 81 -5.84 14.44 -11.04
CA ARG A 81 -6.65 15.58 -11.50
C ARG A 81 -7.93 15.78 -10.68
N LEU A 82 -8.54 14.70 -10.19
CA LEU A 82 -9.74 14.77 -9.35
C LEU A 82 -9.42 15.28 -7.93
N LEU A 83 -8.31 14.82 -7.34
CA LEU A 83 -7.85 15.22 -6.02
C LEU A 83 -7.23 16.64 -6.02
N ALA A 84 -6.58 17.03 -7.10
CA ALA A 84 -5.87 18.29 -7.25
C ALA A 84 -6.70 19.39 -7.95
N LYS A 85 -8.04 19.38 -7.79
CA LYS A 85 -8.91 20.45 -8.31
C LYS A 85 -8.49 21.81 -7.74
N GLY A 86 -7.87 22.65 -8.57
CA GLY A 86 -7.36 23.97 -8.19
C GLY A 86 -5.83 24.05 -8.01
N ALA A 87 -5.10 22.95 -8.21
CA ALA A 87 -3.64 22.96 -8.25
C ALA A 87 -3.10 23.41 -9.62
N THR A 88 -1.88 23.93 -9.66
CA THR A 88 -1.19 24.27 -10.91
C THR A 88 -0.91 23.02 -11.74
N GLU A 89 -0.91 23.14 -13.07
CA GLU A 89 -0.63 22.03 -14.01
C GLU A 89 0.73 21.34 -13.73
N GLU A 90 1.72 22.11 -13.27
CA GLU A 90 3.03 21.57 -12.85
C GLU A 90 2.90 20.63 -11.63
N SER A 91 2.06 20.98 -10.65
CA SER A 91 1.82 20.16 -9.46
C SER A 91 1.06 18.87 -9.82
N VAL A 92 0.13 18.95 -10.76
CA VAL A 92 -0.60 17.78 -11.27
C VAL A 92 0.36 16.82 -11.99
N TYR A 93 1.23 17.33 -12.87
CA TYR A 93 2.22 16.51 -13.58
C TYR A 93 3.19 15.81 -12.62
N ASN A 94 3.68 16.54 -11.62
CA ASN A 94 4.54 15.96 -10.58
C ASN A 94 3.78 14.88 -9.78
N GLY A 95 2.54 15.13 -9.36
CA GLY A 95 1.72 14.15 -8.64
C GLY A 95 1.46 12.86 -9.42
N ILE A 96 1.23 12.95 -10.73
CA ILE A 96 1.08 11.79 -11.61
C ILE A 96 2.38 10.98 -11.65
N THR A 97 3.52 11.65 -11.77
CA THR A 97 4.84 11.00 -11.80
C THR A 97 5.11 10.27 -10.48
N TYR A 98 4.85 10.91 -9.33
CA TYR A 98 4.96 10.28 -8.02
C TYR A 98 4.02 9.08 -7.86
N THR A 99 2.77 9.20 -8.29
CA THR A 99 1.78 8.10 -8.21
C THR A 99 2.24 6.89 -9.03
N ARG A 100 2.78 7.10 -10.24
CA ARG A 100 3.30 6.02 -11.09
C ARG A 100 4.54 5.37 -10.50
N VAL A 101 5.48 6.15 -9.99
CA VAL A 101 6.67 5.61 -9.31
C VAL A 101 6.25 4.81 -8.08
N TYR A 102 5.35 5.36 -7.25
CA TYR A 102 4.82 4.65 -6.10
C TYR A 102 4.13 3.35 -6.50
N ALA A 103 3.30 3.35 -7.55
CA ALA A 103 2.61 2.16 -8.03
C ALA A 103 3.58 1.02 -8.40
N ILE A 104 4.72 1.33 -9.00
CA ILE A 104 5.75 0.34 -9.35
C ILE A 104 6.42 -0.21 -8.07
N PHE A 105 6.75 0.65 -7.11
CA PHE A 105 7.40 0.24 -5.86
C PHE A 105 6.44 -0.37 -4.82
N ASN A 106 5.13 -0.14 -4.96
CA ASN A 106 4.09 -0.59 -4.03
C ASN A 106 4.09 -2.12 -3.83
N LEU A 107 4.38 -2.87 -4.89
CA LEU A 107 4.42 -4.34 -4.82
C LEU A 107 5.50 -4.82 -3.84
N ILE A 108 6.71 -4.26 -3.94
CA ILE A 108 7.84 -4.61 -3.06
C ILE A 108 7.56 -4.14 -1.63
N MET A 109 7.06 -2.91 -1.47
CA MET A 109 6.72 -2.35 -0.15
C MET A 109 5.65 -3.15 0.57
N THR A 110 4.59 -3.59 -0.12
CA THR A 110 3.49 -4.29 0.56
C THR A 110 3.91 -5.67 1.05
N VAL A 111 4.74 -6.40 0.29
CA VAL A 111 5.28 -7.70 0.73
C VAL A 111 6.18 -7.54 1.96
N TYR A 112 7.01 -6.50 1.98
CA TYR A 112 7.82 -6.16 3.14
C TYR A 112 6.97 -5.87 4.37
N PHE A 113 5.97 -5.00 4.23
CA PHE A 113 5.05 -4.63 5.32
C PHE A 113 4.22 -5.82 5.83
N ALA A 114 3.75 -6.70 4.94
CA ALA A 114 3.02 -7.89 5.32
C ALA A 114 3.90 -8.81 6.18
N THR A 115 5.12 -9.07 5.73
CA THR A 115 6.08 -9.93 6.45
C THR A 115 6.43 -9.34 7.81
N ASP A 116 6.70 -8.04 7.89
CA ASP A 116 7.00 -7.35 9.14
C ASP A 116 5.85 -7.43 10.16
N ASN A 117 4.62 -7.12 9.73
CA ASN A 117 3.44 -7.21 10.59
C ASN A 117 3.19 -8.63 11.08
N PHE A 118 3.35 -9.63 10.20
CA PHE A 118 3.19 -11.03 10.58
C PHE A 118 4.23 -11.48 11.62
N LEU A 119 5.50 -11.16 11.40
CA LEU A 119 6.59 -11.49 12.32
C LEU A 119 6.35 -10.86 13.69
N ARG A 120 5.93 -9.59 13.73
CA ARG A 120 5.70 -8.84 14.97
C ARG A 120 4.53 -9.38 15.80
N ILE A 121 3.54 -9.99 15.16
CA ILE A 121 2.36 -10.56 15.83
C ILE A 121 2.63 -12.00 16.27
N CYS A 122 3.41 -12.78 15.51
CA CYS A 122 3.77 -14.15 15.88
C CYS A 122 4.93 -14.22 16.89
N SER A 123 5.73 -13.15 17.04
CA SER A 123 6.82 -13.08 18.03
C SER A 123 6.37 -12.71 19.45
N LYS A 124 5.06 -12.62 19.70
CA LYS A 124 4.46 -12.38 21.02
C LYS A 124 3.68 -13.60 21.46
#